data_AF-A0A7V9PH89-F1
#
_entry.id   AF-A0A7V9PH89-F1
#
_cell.length_a   1.000
_cell.length_b   1.000
_cell.length_c   1.000
_cell.angle_alpha   90.00
_cell.angle_beta   90.00
_cell.angle_gamma   90.00
#
_symmetry.space_group_name_H-M   'P 1'
#
loop_
_entity.id
_entity.type
_entity.pdbx_description
1 polymer ?
#
loop_
_entity_poly.entity_id
_entity_poly.type
_entity_poly.pdbx_seq_one_letter_code
_entity_poly.pdbx_strand_id
1 'polypeptide(L)'
;MKPNDENGKLPTAARPFRVLILSGSNRREYNCPGVDAKSRTLMLRMADQLPPEWEIDYEDLGNVYSRARIQSCNACVSTSMALCVWPCNCYAKDDGDEPDLMWDLDLYSRLDLADAWAVIGPINWYGPSSTLKLMFDRLVCMNGGNPREDLIEHKNPERAMALERSPEWRDLTRNHLEGRTAGFFCYGDEGGDEVAPDGRPKVLRHKAWFDPDAEPFEDNRDAYRPLVRQCRYSGIEVPDELWCHATTGAGLPYADNQAEDMVTDAKFMAAFDAWVGSFAAFVGQKGKVEPGEYRAYGYEAPGHRMADLKLKWRELRMSAGRAPAGSSPAEQQAEGLNRDATFSPKTGEGEKLRS
;
A
#
# COMPACT_ATOMS: atom_id res chain seq x y z
N MET A 1 24.93 4.06 3.86
CA MET A 1 25.55 2.98 3.04
C MET A 1 24.66 2.71 1.82
N LYS A 2 25.19 2.27 0.67
CA LYS A 2 24.32 1.79 -0.42
C LYS A 2 23.57 0.53 0.06
N PRO A 3 22.25 0.43 -0.13
CA PRO A 3 21.52 -0.77 0.28
C PRO A 3 22.02 -1.99 -0.50
N ASN A 4 22.24 -3.10 0.19
CA ASN A 4 22.64 -4.37 -0.40
C ASN A 4 21.72 -5.50 0.09
N ASP A 5 20.83 -5.98 -0.78
CA ASP A 5 19.86 -7.01 -0.44
C ASP A 5 20.50 -8.34 -0.01
N GLU A 6 21.73 -8.62 -0.43
CA GLU A 6 22.49 -9.79 0.01
C GLU A 6 22.77 -9.81 1.52
N ASN A 7 22.74 -8.65 2.18
CA ASN A 7 22.83 -8.57 3.64
C ASN A 7 21.62 -9.22 4.33
N GLY A 8 20.52 -9.47 3.62
CA GLY A 8 19.39 -10.27 4.09
C GLY A 8 19.73 -11.73 4.39
N LYS A 9 20.87 -12.24 3.90
CA LYS A 9 21.39 -13.60 4.18
C LYS A 9 22.22 -13.65 5.47
N LEU A 10 22.64 -12.52 6.00
CA LEU A 10 23.45 -12.44 7.21
C LEU A 10 22.56 -12.56 8.46
N PRO A 11 23.08 -13.12 9.57
CA PRO A 11 22.40 -13.03 10.86
C PRO A 11 22.10 -11.58 11.24
N THR A 12 21.00 -11.34 11.96
CA THR A 12 20.55 -10.01 12.40
C THR A 12 21.65 -9.21 13.10
N ALA A 13 22.46 -9.86 13.94
CA ALA A 13 23.59 -9.24 14.61
C ALA A 13 24.68 -8.69 13.64
N ALA A 14 24.84 -9.31 12.47
CA ALA A 14 25.93 -9.04 11.52
C ALA A 14 25.54 -8.16 10.33
N ARG A 15 24.25 -8.12 9.92
CA ARG A 15 23.80 -7.20 8.85
C ARG A 15 23.72 -5.75 9.33
N PRO A 16 23.84 -4.73 8.47
CA PRO A 16 23.52 -3.36 8.83
C PRO A 16 22.03 -3.18 9.19
N PHE A 17 21.72 -2.11 9.93
CA PHE A 17 20.34 -1.67 10.16
C PHE A 17 19.81 -1.05 8.86
N ARG A 18 18.59 -1.37 8.46
CA ARG A 18 18.02 -0.95 7.18
C ARG A 18 16.72 -0.19 7.35
N VAL A 19 16.63 0.97 6.70
CA VAL A 19 15.42 1.79 6.62
C VAL A 19 14.95 1.83 5.17
N LEU A 20 13.65 1.64 4.95
CA LEU A 20 12.99 1.90 3.66
C LEU A 20 12.20 3.22 3.74
N ILE A 21 12.56 4.21 2.92
CA ILE A 21 11.86 5.49 2.83
C ILE A 21 10.98 5.50 1.57
N LEU A 22 9.70 5.81 1.71
CA LEU A 22 8.73 5.80 0.61
C LEU A 22 8.18 7.20 0.37
N SER A 23 8.39 7.73 -0.84
CA SER A 23 7.66 8.89 -1.35
C SER A 23 6.29 8.43 -1.87
N GLY A 24 5.23 8.86 -1.20
CA GLY A 24 3.85 8.48 -1.46
C GLY A 24 3.06 9.49 -2.31
N SER A 25 3.68 10.44 -3.00
CA SER A 25 2.94 11.34 -3.92
C SER A 25 2.73 10.70 -5.29
N ASN A 26 1.62 11.03 -5.95
CA ASN A 26 1.37 10.61 -7.34
C ASN A 26 2.13 11.45 -8.39
N ARG A 27 2.67 12.61 -8.00
CA ARG A 27 3.26 13.61 -8.91
C ARG A 27 4.69 13.28 -9.31
N ARG A 28 5.05 13.57 -10.56
CA ARG A 28 6.42 13.48 -11.08
C ARG A 28 6.65 14.57 -12.13
N GLU A 29 7.89 14.99 -12.31
CA GLU A 29 8.26 15.93 -13.38
C GLU A 29 7.89 15.40 -14.77
N TYR A 30 8.05 14.08 -14.98
CA TYR A 30 7.81 13.42 -16.27
C TYR A 30 6.40 12.82 -16.41
N ASN A 31 5.41 13.40 -15.73
CA ASN A 31 4.00 13.00 -15.86
C ASN A 31 3.06 14.21 -16.02
N CYS A 32 1.74 13.98 -16.01
CA CYS A 32 0.72 14.99 -16.30
C CYS A 32 0.88 16.30 -15.49
N PRO A 33 1.15 16.27 -14.17
CA PRO A 33 1.48 17.45 -13.37
C PRO A 33 2.67 18.31 -13.86
N GLY A 34 3.69 17.73 -14.49
CA GLY A 34 4.85 18.48 -15.02
C GLY A 34 5.80 19.09 -13.97
N VAL A 35 5.64 18.73 -12.69
CA VAL A 35 6.44 19.23 -11.55
C VAL A 35 6.68 18.13 -10.53
N ASP A 36 7.87 18.09 -9.94
CA ASP A 36 8.25 17.05 -8.99
C ASP A 36 7.43 17.13 -7.69
N ALA A 37 7.41 16.03 -6.93
CA ALA A 37 6.68 15.92 -5.68
C ALA A 37 7.50 16.43 -4.49
N LYS A 38 6.83 17.18 -3.60
CA LYS A 38 7.33 17.52 -2.25
C LYS A 38 7.84 16.29 -1.49
N SER A 39 7.07 15.19 -1.49
CA SER A 39 7.44 13.93 -0.82
C SER A 39 8.77 13.37 -1.29
N ARG A 40 9.12 13.52 -2.58
CA ARG A 40 10.42 13.06 -3.09
C ARG A 40 11.56 13.93 -2.59
N THR A 41 11.39 15.25 -2.59
CA THR A 41 12.37 16.17 -1.98
C THR A 41 12.61 15.84 -0.51
N LEU A 42 11.54 15.60 0.25
CA LEU A 42 11.61 15.23 1.66
C LEU A 42 12.25 13.84 1.86
N MET A 43 11.91 12.85 1.03
CA MET A 43 12.52 11.52 1.06
C MET A 43 14.04 11.58 0.88
N LEU A 44 14.53 12.34 -0.12
CA LEU A 44 15.96 12.51 -0.36
C LEU A 44 16.63 13.25 0.81
N ARG A 45 15.99 14.29 1.34
CA ARG A 45 16.48 15.01 2.52
C ARG A 45 16.60 14.11 3.75
N MET A 46 15.61 13.25 4.02
CA MET A 46 15.69 12.27 5.10
C MET A 46 16.83 11.29 4.87
N ALA A 47 17.01 10.80 3.63
CA ALA A 47 18.10 9.88 3.30
C ALA A 47 19.48 10.48 3.61
N ASP A 48 19.66 11.78 3.39
CA ASP A 48 20.90 12.51 3.71
C ASP A 48 21.10 12.75 5.22
N GLN A 49 20.04 12.72 6.03
CA GLN A 49 20.07 12.98 7.47
C GLN A 49 20.22 11.72 8.33
N LEU A 50 19.81 10.56 7.82
CA LEU A 50 19.90 9.31 8.57
C LEU A 50 21.37 8.85 8.74
N PRO A 51 21.68 8.08 9.79
CA PRO A 51 23.04 7.63 10.07
C PRO A 51 23.72 6.94 8.86
N PRO A 52 24.95 7.33 8.49
CA PRO A 52 25.61 6.85 7.27
C PRO A 52 25.96 5.35 7.31
N GLU A 53 26.04 4.75 8.49
CA GLU A 53 26.26 3.32 8.71
C GLU A 53 25.01 2.47 8.46
N TRP A 54 23.82 3.08 8.39
CA TRP A 54 22.59 2.39 8.02
C TRP A 54 22.53 2.15 6.51
N GLU A 55 21.81 1.11 6.12
CA GLU A 55 21.35 0.92 4.75
C GLU A 55 20.09 1.75 4.54
N ILE A 56 20.21 2.78 3.73
CA ILE A 56 19.10 3.65 3.38
C ILE A 56 18.60 3.22 2.01
N ASP A 57 17.49 2.51 2.01
CA ASP A 57 16.73 2.16 0.83
C ASP A 57 15.59 3.18 0.66
N TYR A 58 15.33 3.61 -0.57
CA TYR A 58 14.21 4.52 -0.82
C TYR A 58 13.55 4.27 -2.16
N GLU A 59 12.27 4.57 -2.25
CA GLU A 59 11.48 4.45 -3.48
C GLU A 59 10.47 5.57 -3.61
N ASP A 60 10.30 6.05 -4.85
CA ASP A 60 9.23 6.97 -5.19
C ASP A 60 8.11 6.22 -5.89
N LEU A 61 6.94 6.17 -5.25
CA LEU A 61 5.75 5.51 -5.77
C LEU A 61 5.00 6.37 -6.80
N GLY A 62 5.51 7.56 -7.15
CA GLY A 62 4.89 8.45 -8.12
C GLY A 62 4.66 7.79 -9.48
N ASN A 63 3.54 8.17 -10.11
CA ASN A 63 3.18 7.67 -11.43
C ASN A 63 4.12 8.27 -12.48
N VAL A 64 4.86 7.46 -13.21
CA VAL A 64 5.74 7.91 -14.31
C VAL A 64 5.20 7.35 -15.62
N TYR A 65 5.23 8.16 -16.69
CA TYR A 65 4.87 7.67 -18.02
C TYR A 65 5.75 6.47 -18.40
N SER A 66 5.16 5.44 -19.02
CA SER A 66 5.82 4.17 -19.38
C SER A 66 6.37 3.33 -18.22
N ARG A 67 6.11 3.68 -16.96
CA ARG A 67 6.39 2.82 -15.80
C ARG A 67 5.15 1.98 -15.48
N ALA A 68 5.35 0.75 -15.02
CA ALA A 68 4.28 -0.06 -14.44
C ALA A 68 3.55 0.73 -13.34
N ARG A 69 2.26 0.45 -13.16
CA ARG A 69 1.46 0.98 -12.05
C ARG A 69 1.38 -0.09 -10.96
N ILE A 70 1.12 0.33 -9.72
CA ILE A 70 0.71 -0.64 -8.70
C ILE A 70 -0.69 -1.11 -9.08
N GLN A 71 -0.85 -2.41 -9.34
CA GLN A 71 -2.15 -2.98 -9.65
C GLN A 71 -3.02 -3.06 -8.38
N SER A 72 -4.34 -3.04 -8.54
CA SER A 72 -5.25 -3.09 -7.38
C SER A 72 -5.26 -4.44 -6.69
N CYS A 73 -5.67 -4.49 -5.43
CA CYS A 73 -5.90 -5.77 -4.77
C CYS A 73 -7.14 -6.46 -5.33
N ASN A 74 -7.04 -7.76 -5.66
CA ASN A 74 -8.18 -8.58 -6.10
C ASN A 74 -9.07 -9.06 -4.94
N ALA A 75 -8.87 -8.55 -3.73
CA ALA A 75 -9.68 -8.84 -2.55
C ALA A 75 -9.81 -10.35 -2.21
N CYS A 76 -8.74 -11.13 -2.42
CA CYS A 76 -8.74 -12.58 -2.12
C CYS A 76 -9.17 -12.89 -0.67
N VAL A 77 -8.78 -12.04 0.28
CA VAL A 77 -9.15 -12.16 1.70
C VAL A 77 -10.67 -12.18 1.92
N SER A 78 -11.46 -11.51 1.08
CA SER A 78 -12.93 -11.47 1.18
C SER A 78 -13.58 -12.81 0.84
N THR A 79 -12.81 -13.73 0.24
CA THR A 79 -13.22 -15.12 0.04
C THR A 79 -12.72 -16.00 1.18
N SER A 80 -11.44 -15.87 1.52
CA SER A 80 -10.74 -16.63 2.56
C SER A 80 -9.38 -16.00 2.82
N MET A 81 -8.95 -15.89 4.08
CA MET A 81 -7.58 -15.46 4.40
C MET A 81 -6.54 -16.41 3.81
N ALA A 82 -6.84 -17.71 3.73
CA ALA A 82 -5.97 -18.70 3.10
C ALA A 82 -5.80 -18.50 1.58
N LEU A 83 -6.70 -17.74 0.93
CA LEU A 83 -6.59 -17.36 -0.49
C LEU A 83 -5.69 -16.13 -0.69
N CYS A 84 -5.50 -15.32 0.34
CA CYS A 84 -4.62 -14.15 0.32
C CYS A 84 -3.18 -14.58 0.60
N VAL A 85 -2.43 -14.91 -0.45
CA VAL A 85 -1.06 -15.45 -0.31
C VAL A 85 -0.06 -14.36 0.05
N TRP A 86 0.95 -14.71 0.86
CA TRP A 86 2.12 -13.89 1.17
C TRP A 86 3.41 -14.51 0.60
N PRO A 87 4.22 -13.75 -0.19
CA PRO A 87 3.89 -12.48 -0.84
C PRO A 87 2.72 -12.60 -1.82
N CYS A 88 2.11 -11.48 -2.23
CA CYS A 88 0.87 -11.54 -3.00
C CYS A 88 1.07 -12.09 -4.42
N ASN A 89 0.47 -13.24 -4.69
CA ASN A 89 0.49 -13.97 -5.96
C ASN A 89 -0.63 -13.57 -6.96
N CYS A 90 -1.20 -12.35 -6.88
CA CYS A 90 -2.16 -11.90 -7.90
C CYS A 90 -1.50 -11.41 -9.19
N TYR A 91 -0.24 -10.99 -9.10
CA TYR A 91 0.55 -10.47 -10.21
C TYR A 91 1.94 -11.08 -10.12
N ALA A 92 2.74 -10.89 -11.15
CA ALA A 92 4.10 -11.39 -11.25
C ALA A 92 5.06 -10.28 -11.71
N LYS A 93 6.34 -10.54 -11.51
CA LYS A 93 7.42 -9.68 -12.00
C LYS A 93 7.54 -9.80 -13.52
N ASP A 94 7.79 -8.68 -14.19
CA ASP A 94 8.02 -8.61 -15.64
C ASP A 94 6.85 -9.16 -16.48
N ASP A 95 5.61 -9.08 -15.97
CA ASP A 95 4.42 -9.51 -16.70
C ASP A 95 4.05 -8.50 -17.80
N GLY A 96 3.97 -8.96 -19.05
CA GLY A 96 3.66 -8.10 -20.21
C GLY A 96 2.18 -7.78 -20.37
N ASP A 97 1.29 -8.64 -19.87
CA ASP A 97 -0.16 -8.48 -19.97
C ASP A 97 -0.70 -7.71 -18.75
N GLU A 98 -0.14 -7.96 -17.56
CA GLU A 98 -0.51 -7.33 -16.28
C GLU A 98 0.71 -6.76 -15.52
N PRO A 99 1.40 -5.74 -16.06
CA PRO A 99 2.59 -5.18 -15.43
C PRO A 99 2.27 -4.61 -14.04
N ASP A 100 3.06 -4.97 -13.03
CA ASP A 100 2.86 -4.59 -11.63
C ASP A 100 4.11 -3.99 -10.99
N LEU A 101 3.98 -2.74 -10.57
CA LEU A 101 5.11 -1.98 -10.03
C LEU A 101 5.69 -2.57 -8.74
N MET A 102 4.86 -3.19 -7.89
CA MET A 102 5.37 -3.77 -6.64
C MET A 102 6.30 -4.95 -6.88
N TRP A 103 5.99 -5.80 -7.85
CA TRP A 103 6.85 -6.92 -8.24
C TRP A 103 8.09 -6.45 -9.02
N ASP A 104 7.93 -5.52 -9.96
CA ASP A 104 9.05 -5.01 -10.76
C ASP A 104 10.13 -4.33 -9.90
N LEU A 105 9.74 -3.74 -8.76
CA LEU A 105 10.65 -3.09 -7.80
C LEU A 105 11.11 -3.99 -6.66
N ASP A 106 10.73 -5.27 -6.65
CA ASP A 106 10.96 -6.20 -5.55
C ASP A 106 10.47 -5.65 -4.18
N LEU A 107 9.36 -4.90 -4.20
CA LEU A 107 8.95 -4.09 -3.06
C LEU A 107 8.54 -4.95 -1.85
N TYR A 108 7.96 -6.13 -2.06
CA TYR A 108 7.70 -7.08 -0.97
C TYR A 108 8.99 -7.49 -0.26
N SER A 109 10.05 -7.79 -1.01
CA SER A 109 11.37 -8.14 -0.47
C SER A 109 11.99 -6.96 0.26
N ARG A 110 11.90 -5.75 -0.28
CA ARG A 110 12.45 -4.53 0.34
C ARG A 110 11.74 -4.16 1.64
N LEU A 111 10.42 -4.30 1.69
CA LEU A 111 9.61 -4.13 2.91
C LEU A 111 9.98 -5.17 3.98
N ASP A 112 10.22 -6.41 3.57
CA ASP A 112 10.70 -7.49 4.43
C ASP A 112 12.14 -7.27 4.92
N LEU A 113 13.05 -6.77 4.08
CA LEU A 113 14.44 -6.52 4.48
C LEU A 113 14.61 -5.35 5.44
N ALA A 114 13.70 -4.37 5.41
CA ALA A 114 13.79 -3.19 6.24
C ALA A 114 13.41 -3.47 7.71
N ASP A 115 14.18 -2.90 8.63
CA ASP A 115 13.89 -2.86 10.07
C ASP A 115 12.80 -1.83 10.39
N ALA A 116 12.82 -0.72 9.64
CA ALA A 116 11.85 0.35 9.77
C ALA A 116 11.44 0.95 8.42
N TRP A 117 10.20 1.43 8.35
CA TRP A 117 9.64 2.12 7.19
C TRP A 117 9.37 3.59 7.51
N ALA A 118 9.72 4.48 6.60
CA ALA A 118 9.39 5.90 6.68
C ALA A 118 8.52 6.27 5.47
N VAL A 119 7.24 6.57 5.70
CA VAL A 119 6.28 6.89 4.63
C VAL A 119 6.02 8.40 4.64
N ILE A 120 6.31 9.06 3.53
CA ILE A 120 6.18 10.51 3.37
C ILE A 120 5.21 10.79 2.23
N GLY A 121 4.10 11.50 2.47
CA GLY A 121 3.11 11.72 1.40
C GLY A 121 2.11 12.84 1.63
N PRO A 122 1.41 13.29 0.57
CA PRO A 122 0.39 14.32 0.68
C PRO A 122 -0.92 13.77 1.26
N ILE A 123 -1.77 14.67 1.76
CA ILE A 123 -3.20 14.43 1.95
C ILE A 123 -3.92 14.87 0.67
N ASN A 124 -4.61 13.92 0.03
CA ASN A 124 -5.49 14.17 -1.10
C ASN A 124 -6.94 14.09 -0.61
N TRP A 125 -7.61 15.23 -0.43
CA TRP A 125 -9.04 15.32 -0.05
C TRP A 125 -9.41 14.31 1.05
N TYR A 126 -8.79 14.42 2.23
CA TYR A 126 -9.02 13.59 3.42
C TYR A 126 -8.45 12.17 3.40
N GLY A 127 -7.63 11.80 2.42
CA GLY A 127 -6.98 10.48 2.39
C GLY A 127 -5.54 10.51 1.90
N PRO A 128 -4.83 9.37 1.99
CA PRO A 128 -3.54 9.21 1.35
C PRO A 128 -3.67 9.25 -0.18
N SER A 129 -2.55 9.37 -0.89
CA SER A 129 -2.56 9.25 -2.35
C SER A 129 -3.05 7.86 -2.80
N SER A 130 -3.59 7.81 -4.02
CA SER A 130 -4.06 6.55 -4.60
C SER A 130 -2.98 5.49 -4.70
N THR A 131 -1.76 5.86 -5.12
CA THR A 131 -0.69 4.86 -5.30
C THR A 131 -0.17 4.36 -3.96
N LEU A 132 -0.09 5.22 -2.95
CA LEU A 132 0.24 4.79 -1.58
C LEU A 132 -0.83 3.83 -1.04
N LYS A 133 -2.12 4.16 -1.23
CA LYS A 133 -3.22 3.29 -0.81
C LYS A 133 -3.21 1.95 -1.55
N LEU A 134 -2.91 1.93 -2.85
CA LEU A 134 -2.76 0.70 -3.63
C LEU A 134 -1.66 -0.21 -3.06
N MET A 135 -0.50 0.36 -2.71
CA MET A 135 0.57 -0.41 -2.05
C MET A 135 0.06 -1.08 -0.76
N PHE A 136 -0.62 -0.32 0.10
CA PHE A 136 -1.17 -0.87 1.34
C PHE A 136 -2.30 -1.90 1.10
N ASP A 137 -3.14 -1.72 0.08
CA ASP A 137 -4.16 -2.71 -0.30
C ASP A 137 -3.56 -4.03 -0.78
N ARG A 138 -2.40 -3.96 -1.44
CA ARG A 138 -1.61 -5.14 -1.84
C ARG A 138 -0.90 -5.80 -0.66
N LEU A 139 -0.64 -5.06 0.42
CA LEU A 139 -0.05 -5.56 1.68
C LEU A 139 -1.06 -6.16 2.66
N VAL A 140 -2.35 -6.29 2.31
CA VAL A 140 -3.32 -7.01 3.15
C VAL A 140 -2.83 -8.43 3.48
N CYS A 141 -2.11 -9.07 2.57
CA CYS A 141 -1.51 -10.40 2.74
C CYS A 141 -0.46 -10.49 3.86
N MET A 142 0.18 -9.38 4.27
CA MET A 142 1.19 -9.42 5.33
C MET A 142 0.58 -9.76 6.70
N ASN A 143 -0.75 -9.66 6.81
CA ASN A 143 -1.52 -9.97 7.99
C ASN A 143 -2.24 -11.31 7.85
N GLY A 144 -1.61 -12.37 8.32
CA GLY A 144 -2.22 -13.69 8.36
C GLY A 144 -2.34 -14.39 7.01
N GLY A 145 -1.86 -13.79 5.92
CA GLY A 145 -1.94 -14.36 4.58
C GLY A 145 -1.22 -15.70 4.46
N ASN A 146 -1.63 -16.53 3.50
CA ASN A 146 -1.13 -17.88 3.32
C ASN A 146 0.30 -17.88 2.77
N PRO A 147 1.31 -18.40 3.48
CA PRO A 147 2.67 -18.52 2.95
C PRO A 147 2.89 -19.76 2.07
N ARG A 148 1.88 -20.65 2.00
CA ARG A 148 1.93 -21.96 1.35
C ARG A 148 0.83 -22.09 0.30
N GLU A 149 1.08 -21.44 -0.82
CA GLU A 149 0.19 -21.44 -1.98
C GLU A 149 -0.12 -22.85 -2.52
N ASP A 150 0.82 -23.78 -2.41
CA ASP A 150 0.67 -25.16 -2.88
C ASP A 150 -0.50 -25.89 -2.20
N LEU A 151 -0.83 -25.53 -0.96
CA LEU A 151 -1.95 -26.09 -0.21
C LEU A 151 -3.32 -25.72 -0.79
N ILE A 152 -3.39 -24.68 -1.62
CA ILE A 152 -4.61 -24.21 -2.27
C ILE A 152 -4.57 -24.37 -3.78
N GLU A 153 -3.60 -25.08 -4.35
CA GLU A 153 -3.57 -25.41 -5.78
C GLU A 153 -3.62 -24.17 -6.72
N HIS A 154 -3.06 -23.04 -6.26
CA HIS A 154 -3.07 -21.71 -6.90
C HIS A 154 -4.49 -21.16 -7.18
N LYS A 155 -4.87 -20.16 -6.38
CA LYS A 155 -6.14 -19.41 -6.48
C LYS A 155 -7.42 -20.28 -6.51
N ASN A 156 -7.41 -21.48 -5.92
CA ASN A 156 -8.61 -22.29 -5.76
C ASN A 156 -9.40 -21.86 -4.50
N PRO A 157 -10.59 -21.26 -4.64
CA PRO A 157 -11.32 -20.73 -3.50
C PRO A 157 -11.87 -21.83 -2.58
N GLU A 158 -12.31 -22.97 -3.10
CA GLU A 158 -12.85 -24.05 -2.26
C GLU A 158 -11.76 -24.67 -1.38
N ARG A 159 -10.56 -24.89 -1.94
CA ARG A 159 -9.42 -25.38 -1.16
C ARG A 159 -8.95 -24.36 -0.13
N ALA A 160 -8.94 -23.07 -0.47
CA ALA A 160 -8.61 -22.02 0.49
C ALA A 160 -9.61 -21.96 1.65
N MET A 161 -10.92 -21.94 1.37
CA MET A 161 -11.95 -21.98 2.40
C MET A 161 -11.86 -23.23 3.29
N ALA A 162 -11.51 -24.39 2.71
CA ALA A 162 -11.29 -25.61 3.47
C ALA A 162 -10.03 -25.51 4.34
N LEU A 163 -8.93 -24.98 3.81
CA LEU A 163 -7.68 -24.75 4.55
C LEU A 163 -7.92 -23.83 5.74
N GLU A 164 -8.56 -22.68 5.56
CA GLU A 164 -8.82 -21.71 6.64
C GLU A 164 -9.63 -22.31 7.81
N ARG A 165 -10.50 -23.28 7.54
CA ARG A 165 -11.29 -23.98 8.57
C ARG A 165 -10.55 -25.17 9.20
N SER A 166 -9.38 -25.53 8.69
CA SER A 166 -8.59 -26.65 9.18
C SER A 166 -7.77 -26.27 10.43
N PRO A 167 -7.38 -27.24 11.27
CA PRO A 167 -6.44 -27.00 12.36
C PRO A 167 -5.06 -26.50 11.86
N GLU A 168 -4.59 -27.00 10.71
CA GLU A 168 -3.30 -26.64 10.11
C GLU A 168 -3.18 -25.13 9.84
N TRP A 169 -4.29 -24.46 9.53
CA TRP A 169 -4.29 -23.02 9.29
C TRP A 169 -3.79 -22.21 10.49
N ARG A 170 -4.06 -22.67 11.72
CA ARG A 170 -3.61 -21.98 12.94
C ARG A 170 -2.09 -21.93 13.06
N ASP A 171 -1.40 -22.91 12.48
CA ASP A 171 0.07 -22.99 12.51
C ASP A 171 0.70 -22.18 11.37
N LEU A 172 -0.02 -21.98 10.26
CA LEU A 172 0.43 -21.24 9.08
C LEU A 172 0.18 -19.73 9.20
N THR A 173 -1.01 -19.33 9.65
CA THR A 173 -1.43 -17.93 9.67
C THR A 173 -0.68 -17.13 10.72
N ARG A 174 -0.07 -16.02 10.32
CA ARG A 174 0.67 -15.09 11.20
C ARG A 174 0.91 -13.75 10.52
N ASN A 175 1.33 -12.77 11.29
CA ASN A 175 1.87 -11.53 10.75
C ASN A 175 3.28 -11.77 10.20
N HIS A 176 3.48 -11.56 8.91
CA HIS A 176 4.74 -11.87 8.23
C HIS A 176 5.80 -10.80 8.42
N LEU A 177 5.38 -9.60 8.78
CA LEU A 177 6.24 -8.42 8.91
C LEU A 177 6.30 -7.87 10.35
N GLU A 178 5.90 -8.67 11.32
CA GLU A 178 5.85 -8.30 12.73
C GLU A 178 7.21 -7.84 13.28
N GLY A 179 7.17 -6.96 14.28
CA GLY A 179 8.34 -6.46 14.98
C GLY A 179 8.97 -5.21 14.37
N ARG A 180 8.57 -4.81 13.15
CA ARG A 180 9.05 -3.56 12.50
C ARG A 180 8.45 -2.31 13.10
N THR A 181 9.08 -1.17 12.83
CA THR A 181 8.56 0.17 13.14
C THR A 181 8.23 0.90 11.84
N ALA A 182 7.08 1.56 11.77
CA ALA A 182 6.76 2.48 10.69
C ALA A 182 6.52 3.89 11.23
N GLY A 183 6.99 4.89 10.49
CA GLY A 183 6.72 6.30 10.69
C GLY A 183 5.98 6.89 9.49
N PHE A 184 5.11 7.85 9.74
CA PHE A 184 4.31 8.53 8.72
C PHE A 184 4.45 10.04 8.88
N PHE A 185 4.93 10.70 7.82
CA PHE A 185 4.90 12.15 7.71
C PHE A 185 3.96 12.54 6.56
N CYS A 186 2.75 12.97 6.92
CA CYS A 186 1.80 13.48 5.95
C CYS A 186 1.76 15.01 5.92
N TYR A 187 1.44 15.59 4.78
CA TYR A 187 1.34 17.04 4.64
C TYR A 187 0.14 17.45 3.79
N GLY A 188 -0.40 18.63 4.07
CA GLY A 188 -1.50 19.22 3.33
C GLY A 188 -1.39 20.74 3.24
N ASP A 189 -2.29 21.33 2.46
CA ASP A 189 -2.39 22.78 2.26
C ASP A 189 -3.69 23.36 2.82
N GLU A 190 -4.49 22.56 3.52
CA GLU A 190 -5.76 22.97 4.13
C GLU A 190 -6.74 23.60 3.11
N GLY A 191 -6.68 23.14 1.85
CA GLY A 191 -7.52 23.67 0.77
C GLY A 191 -6.99 24.97 0.14
N GLY A 192 -5.72 25.31 0.41
CA GLY A 192 -5.04 26.47 -0.18
C GLY A 192 -5.79 27.77 0.10
N ASP A 193 -5.98 28.58 -0.94
CA ASP A 193 -6.78 29.80 -0.89
C ASP A 193 -8.26 29.57 -1.22
N GLU A 194 -8.75 28.33 -1.30
CA GLU A 194 -10.14 28.05 -1.64
C GLU A 194 -11.09 28.14 -0.44
N VAL A 195 -10.59 28.19 0.79
CA VAL A 195 -11.42 28.26 2.00
C VAL A 195 -11.89 29.68 2.27
N ALA A 196 -13.19 29.87 2.49
CA ALA A 196 -13.80 31.15 2.83
C ALA A 196 -13.77 31.39 4.36
N PRO A 197 -14.00 32.64 4.85
CA PRO A 197 -13.97 32.95 6.28
C PRO A 197 -14.97 32.16 7.13
N ASP A 198 -16.01 31.58 6.52
CA ASP A 198 -16.99 30.72 7.19
C ASP A 198 -16.59 29.24 7.23
N GLY A 199 -15.34 28.92 6.88
CA GLY A 199 -14.78 27.56 6.88
C GLY A 199 -15.16 26.72 5.65
N ARG A 200 -15.93 27.25 4.69
CA ARG A 200 -16.43 26.49 3.54
C ARG A 200 -15.63 26.79 2.27
N PRO A 201 -15.56 25.86 1.30
CA PRO A 201 -14.96 26.16 0.00
C PRO A 201 -15.70 27.30 -0.70
N LYS A 202 -14.97 28.34 -1.15
CA LYS A 202 -15.49 29.52 -1.86
C LYS A 202 -16.39 29.14 -3.02
N VAL A 203 -15.96 28.15 -3.81
CA VAL A 203 -16.65 27.65 -5.01
C VAL A 203 -17.94 26.85 -4.73
N LEU A 204 -18.15 26.39 -3.49
CA LEU A 204 -19.29 25.55 -3.15
C LEU A 204 -20.61 26.33 -3.28
N ARG A 205 -21.48 25.91 -4.20
CA ARG A 205 -22.82 26.54 -4.40
C ARG A 205 -23.81 26.15 -3.32
N HIS A 206 -23.83 24.88 -2.94
CA HIS A 206 -24.72 24.34 -1.91
C HIS A 206 -24.03 24.34 -0.55
N LYS A 207 -23.88 25.53 0.06
CA LYS A 207 -23.14 25.69 1.33
C LYS A 207 -23.65 24.79 2.47
N ALA A 208 -24.94 24.44 2.48
CA ALA A 208 -25.54 23.56 3.48
C ALA A 208 -25.07 22.09 3.40
N TRP A 209 -24.36 21.68 2.33
CA TRP A 209 -23.82 20.32 2.20
C TRP A 209 -22.44 20.15 2.84
N PHE A 210 -21.85 21.26 3.30
CA PHE A 210 -20.55 21.26 3.95
C PHE A 210 -20.68 21.99 5.28
N ASP A 211 -20.68 21.20 6.35
CA ASP A 211 -20.63 21.70 7.71
C ASP A 211 -19.18 21.70 8.17
N PRO A 212 -18.52 22.87 8.31
CA PRO A 212 -17.12 22.95 8.72
C PRO A 212 -16.90 22.41 10.14
N ASP A 213 -17.94 22.37 10.98
CA ASP A 213 -17.86 21.79 12.32
C ASP A 213 -17.92 20.26 12.30
N ALA A 214 -18.22 19.65 11.15
CA ALA A 214 -18.31 18.20 10.93
C ALA A 214 -17.11 17.63 10.16
N GLU A 215 -16.00 18.38 10.08
CA GLU A 215 -14.75 17.88 9.50
C GLU A 215 -14.27 16.60 10.23
N PRO A 216 -13.73 15.61 9.50
CA PRO A 216 -13.53 14.27 10.06
C PRO A 216 -12.33 14.17 11.01
N PHE A 217 -11.44 15.17 11.04
CA PHE A 217 -10.15 15.09 11.72
C PHE A 217 -9.91 16.33 12.61
N GLU A 218 -9.63 16.10 13.90
CA GLU A 218 -9.08 17.14 14.78
C GLU A 218 -7.60 17.41 14.46
N ASP A 219 -6.87 16.35 14.09
CA ASP A 219 -5.50 16.41 13.60
C ASP A 219 -5.46 15.75 12.21
N ASN A 220 -5.06 16.54 11.20
CA ASN A 220 -4.99 16.11 9.81
C ASN A 220 -4.10 14.88 9.58
N ARG A 221 -3.23 14.50 10.53
CA ARG A 221 -2.52 13.21 10.46
C ARG A 221 -3.48 12.02 10.32
N ASP A 222 -4.71 12.17 10.80
CA ASP A 222 -5.76 11.16 10.76
C ASP A 222 -6.24 10.77 9.37
N ALA A 223 -5.94 11.58 8.35
CA ALA A 223 -6.08 11.16 6.96
C ALA A 223 -5.32 9.85 6.66
N TYR A 224 -4.24 9.56 7.40
CA TYR A 224 -3.42 8.35 7.24
C TYR A 224 -3.77 7.25 8.26
N ARG A 225 -4.76 7.48 9.14
CA ARG A 225 -5.17 6.54 10.21
C ARG A 225 -5.49 5.12 9.69
N PRO A 226 -6.14 4.92 8.52
CA PRO A 226 -6.35 3.57 7.99
C PRO A 226 -5.06 2.81 7.73
N LEU A 227 -4.02 3.48 7.20
CA LEU A 227 -2.72 2.86 6.91
C LEU A 227 -1.97 2.53 8.21
N VAL A 228 -1.99 3.48 9.17
CA VAL A 228 -1.41 3.29 10.51
C VAL A 228 -2.06 2.11 11.23
N ARG A 229 -3.40 2.01 11.17
CA ARG A 229 -4.14 0.90 11.76
C ARG A 229 -3.80 -0.42 11.08
N GLN A 230 -3.63 -0.45 9.77
CA GLN A 230 -3.20 -1.65 9.06
C GLN A 230 -1.81 -2.10 9.50
N CYS A 231 -0.82 -1.19 9.62
CA CYS A 231 0.50 -1.52 10.18
C CYS A 231 0.38 -2.15 11.56
N ARG A 232 -0.32 -1.48 12.50
CA ARG A 232 -0.50 -1.94 13.87
C ARG A 232 -1.21 -3.30 13.93
N TYR A 233 -2.21 -3.51 13.08
CA TYR A 233 -2.94 -4.78 12.97
C TYR A 233 -2.04 -5.92 12.45
N SER A 234 -1.02 -5.59 11.66
CA SER A 234 0.00 -6.53 11.16
C SER A 234 1.24 -6.65 12.05
N GLY A 235 1.19 -6.20 13.32
CA GLY A 235 2.33 -6.29 14.24
C GLY A 235 3.50 -5.33 13.93
N ILE A 236 3.27 -4.33 13.08
CA ILE A 236 4.21 -3.25 12.81
C ILE A 236 3.83 -2.07 13.69
N GLU A 237 4.67 -1.71 14.64
CA GLU A 237 4.35 -0.59 15.51
C GLU A 237 4.46 0.73 14.77
N VAL A 238 3.56 1.65 15.11
CA VAL A 238 3.60 3.03 14.64
C VAL A 238 3.45 3.88 15.88
N PRO A 239 4.54 4.33 16.52
CA PRO A 239 4.47 5.22 17.66
C PRO A 239 3.76 6.52 17.29
N ASP A 240 2.96 7.08 18.19
CA ASP A 240 2.24 8.33 17.92
C ASP A 240 3.19 9.51 17.65
N GLU A 241 4.41 9.48 18.19
CA GLU A 241 5.47 10.48 17.92
C GLU A 241 6.10 10.34 16.53
N LEU A 242 5.94 9.18 15.87
CA LEU A 242 6.41 8.95 14.50
C LEU A 242 5.30 9.13 13.46
N TRP A 243 4.10 9.53 13.87
CA TRP A 243 2.97 9.81 13.00
C TRP A 243 2.59 11.28 13.11
N CYS A 244 3.00 12.08 12.12
CA CYS A 244 2.91 13.53 12.17
C CYS A 244 2.25 14.11 10.91
N HIS A 245 1.65 15.28 11.10
CA HIS A 245 1.18 16.14 10.03
C HIS A 245 1.89 17.50 10.06
N ALA A 246 2.15 18.07 8.88
CA ALA A 246 2.57 19.46 8.75
C ALA A 246 1.85 20.16 7.59
N THR A 247 1.43 21.40 7.82
CA THR A 247 0.78 22.25 6.81
C THR A 247 1.80 23.08 6.05
N THR A 248 1.67 23.16 4.73
CA THR A 248 2.42 24.08 3.85
C THR A 248 1.49 24.66 2.80
N GLY A 249 1.57 25.99 2.59
CA GLY A 249 0.77 26.71 1.58
C GLY A 249 -0.71 26.91 1.89
N ALA A 250 -1.10 26.85 3.17
CA ALA A 250 -2.42 27.27 3.61
C ALA A 250 -2.68 28.74 3.26
N GLY A 251 -3.84 29.02 2.65
CA GLY A 251 -4.23 30.36 2.20
C GLY A 251 -3.53 30.84 0.93
N LEU A 252 -2.71 29.99 0.27
CA LEU A 252 -2.06 30.30 -1.00
C LEU A 252 -2.71 29.55 -2.17
N PRO A 253 -2.63 30.07 -3.40
CA PRO A 253 -2.97 29.30 -4.59
C PRO A 253 -2.15 28.00 -4.64
N TYR A 254 -2.75 26.90 -5.13
CA TYR A 254 -2.02 25.63 -5.28
C TYR A 254 -0.76 25.74 -6.17
N ALA A 255 -0.73 26.73 -7.07
CA ALA A 255 0.41 27.02 -7.93
C ALA A 255 1.62 27.53 -7.13
N ASP A 256 1.41 28.22 -6.00
CA ASP A 256 2.43 28.86 -5.16
C ASP A 256 2.79 27.99 -3.94
N ASN A 257 2.63 26.68 -4.09
CA ASN A 257 2.91 25.70 -3.06
C ASN A 257 3.54 24.45 -3.71
N GLN A 258 4.65 24.64 -4.42
CA GLN A 258 5.47 23.58 -4.99
C GLN A 258 6.60 23.16 -4.03
N ALA A 259 7.55 22.37 -4.52
CA ALA A 259 8.66 21.88 -3.71
C ALA A 259 9.62 23.03 -3.34
N GLU A 260 9.86 23.96 -4.26
CA GLU A 260 10.65 25.18 -4.08
C GLU A 260 10.04 26.11 -3.03
N ASP A 261 8.72 26.22 -2.96
CA ASP A 261 8.04 27.03 -1.94
C ASP A 261 8.13 26.34 -0.57
N MET A 262 7.86 25.03 -0.52
CA MET A 262 7.92 24.21 0.69
C MET A 262 9.30 24.28 1.36
N VAL A 263 10.40 24.24 0.60
CA VAL A 263 11.74 24.30 1.20
C VAL A 263 12.08 25.66 1.80
N THR A 264 11.36 26.72 1.43
CA THR A 264 11.48 28.05 2.04
C THR A 264 10.60 28.24 3.27
N ASP A 265 9.60 27.37 3.48
CA ASP A 265 8.79 27.35 4.69
C ASP A 265 9.60 26.78 5.87
N ALA A 266 10.24 27.68 6.62
CA ALA A 266 11.08 27.32 7.76
C ALA A 266 10.33 26.52 8.84
N LYS A 267 9.04 26.77 9.04
CA LYS A 267 8.23 26.07 10.06
C LYS A 267 7.96 24.64 9.61
N PHE A 268 7.55 24.46 8.35
CA PHE A 268 7.33 23.14 7.76
C PHE A 268 8.61 22.31 7.77
N MET A 269 9.72 22.88 7.30
CA MET A 269 11.00 22.17 7.23
C MET A 269 11.54 21.81 8.62
N ALA A 270 11.39 22.69 9.62
CA ALA A 270 11.76 22.38 11.00
C ALA A 270 10.92 21.24 11.59
N ALA A 271 9.62 21.18 11.29
CA ALA A 271 8.76 20.07 11.72
C ALA A 271 9.18 18.74 11.07
N PHE A 272 9.53 18.77 9.78
CA PHE A 272 10.04 17.60 9.07
C PHE A 272 11.36 17.11 9.66
N ASP A 273 12.34 17.99 9.86
CA ASP A 273 13.65 17.64 10.42
C ASP A 273 13.53 17.10 11.86
N ALA A 274 12.63 17.67 12.66
CA ALA A 274 12.34 17.17 14.01
C ALA A 274 11.73 15.76 13.99
N TRP A 275 10.83 15.48 13.04
CA TRP A 275 10.28 14.14 12.84
C TRP A 275 11.37 13.15 12.38
N VAL A 276 12.26 13.53 11.45
CA VAL A 276 13.39 12.68 11.03
C VAL A 276 14.31 12.36 12.21
N GLY A 277 14.62 13.35 13.06
CA GLY A 277 15.40 13.13 14.27
C GLY A 277 14.73 12.17 15.26
N SER A 278 13.42 12.33 15.47
CA SER A 278 12.63 11.45 16.34
C SER A 278 12.56 10.03 15.79
N PHE A 279 12.36 9.89 14.47
CA PHE A 279 12.39 8.61 13.77
C PHE A 279 13.74 7.91 13.97
N ALA A 280 14.84 8.59 13.66
CA ALA A 280 16.18 8.03 13.79
C ALA A 280 16.50 7.60 15.24
N ALA A 281 16.16 8.43 16.22
CA ALA A 281 16.35 8.13 17.63
C ALA A 281 15.55 6.89 18.06
N PHE A 282 14.26 6.84 17.73
CA PHE A 282 13.38 5.75 18.12
C PHE A 282 13.80 4.42 17.49
N VAL A 283 13.96 4.38 16.17
CA VAL A 283 14.27 3.13 15.47
C VAL A 283 15.70 2.66 15.75
N GLY A 284 16.63 3.59 15.94
CA GLY A 284 18.01 3.29 16.35
C GLY A 284 18.08 2.71 17.76
N GLN A 285 17.27 3.22 18.69
CA GLN A 285 17.19 2.68 20.05
C GLN A 285 16.57 1.28 20.07
N LYS A 286 15.52 1.05 19.30
CA LYS A 286 14.88 -0.27 19.18
C LYS A 286 15.80 -1.31 18.54
N GLY A 287 16.53 -0.89 17.51
CA GLY A 287 17.45 -1.74 16.78
C GLY A 287 16.76 -2.69 15.80
N LYS A 288 17.53 -3.67 15.32
CA LYS A 288 17.19 -4.52 14.19
C LYS A 288 16.08 -5.52 14.54
N VAL A 289 15.31 -5.90 13.53
CA VAL A 289 14.21 -6.84 13.61
C VAL A 289 14.67 -8.22 13.12
N GLU A 290 14.27 -9.28 13.83
CA GLU A 290 14.53 -10.63 13.37
C GLU A 290 13.68 -10.96 12.12
N PRO A 291 14.28 -11.59 11.11
CA PRO A 291 13.56 -12.22 9.99
C PRO A 291 12.35 -13.06 10.41
N GLY A 292 11.22 -12.89 9.73
CA GLY A 292 10.08 -13.80 9.85
C GLY A 292 10.37 -15.18 9.24
N GLU A 293 9.55 -16.19 9.57
CA GLU A 293 9.67 -17.55 9.02
C GLU A 293 9.48 -17.57 7.49
N TYR A 294 8.45 -16.87 7.01
CA TYR A 294 8.09 -16.81 5.59
C TYR A 294 8.53 -15.48 4.99
N ARG A 295 9.82 -15.42 4.63
CA ARG A 295 10.43 -14.23 4.04
C ARG A 295 9.87 -13.96 2.64
N ALA A 296 9.66 -12.69 2.34
CA ALA A 296 9.46 -12.25 0.96
C ALA A 296 10.81 -12.16 0.23
N TYR A 297 11.87 -11.79 0.96
CA TYR A 297 13.22 -11.84 0.43
C TYR A 297 13.62 -13.28 0.07
N GLY A 298 14.05 -13.47 -1.17
CA GLY A 298 14.40 -14.79 -1.72
C GLY A 298 13.20 -15.63 -2.15
N TYR A 299 11.97 -15.11 -2.08
CA TYR A 299 10.80 -15.77 -2.63
C TYR A 299 10.81 -15.70 -4.15
N GLU A 300 10.77 -16.86 -4.79
CA GLU A 300 10.55 -16.99 -6.24
C GLU A 300 9.13 -17.51 -6.47
N ALA A 301 8.31 -16.75 -7.19
CA ALA A 301 6.95 -17.15 -7.49
C ALA A 301 6.95 -18.45 -8.32
N PRO A 302 6.22 -19.50 -7.91
CA PRO A 302 6.20 -20.76 -8.65
C PRO A 302 5.49 -20.60 -10.00
N GLY A 303 5.85 -21.43 -10.98
CA GLY A 303 5.18 -21.42 -12.28
C GLY A 303 3.77 -22.01 -12.22
N HIS A 304 2.77 -21.30 -12.75
CA HIS A 304 1.35 -21.67 -12.58
C HIS A 304 0.65 -22.26 -13.82
N ARG A 305 1.36 -22.51 -14.93
CA ARG A 305 0.77 -22.89 -16.24
C ARG A 305 -0.41 -23.87 -16.20
N MET A 306 -0.29 -24.96 -15.42
CA MET A 306 -1.34 -25.97 -15.32
C MET A 306 -2.52 -25.52 -14.43
N ALA A 307 -2.23 -24.78 -13.35
CA ALA A 307 -3.27 -24.20 -12.51
C ALA A 307 -4.02 -23.08 -13.25
N ASP A 308 -3.32 -22.25 -14.02
CA ASP A 308 -3.92 -21.21 -14.87
C ASP A 308 -4.89 -21.82 -15.90
N LEU A 309 -4.51 -22.96 -16.48
CA LEU A 309 -5.40 -23.69 -17.40
C LEU A 309 -6.67 -24.18 -16.69
N LYS A 310 -6.56 -24.69 -15.46
CA LYS A 310 -7.72 -25.09 -14.64
C LYS A 310 -8.61 -23.88 -14.30
N LEU A 311 -8.01 -22.73 -13.97
CA LEU A 311 -8.74 -21.51 -13.69
C LEU A 311 -9.48 -20.99 -14.92
N LYS A 312 -8.84 -20.99 -16.09
CA LYS A 312 -9.49 -20.64 -17.37
C LYS A 312 -10.66 -21.58 -17.70
N TRP A 313 -10.50 -22.88 -17.46
CA TRP A 313 -11.59 -23.84 -17.63
C TRP A 313 -12.75 -23.57 -16.65
N ARG A 314 -12.44 -23.24 -15.40
CA ARG A 314 -13.43 -22.83 -14.40
C ARG A 314 -14.17 -21.58 -14.85
N GLU A 315 -13.46 -20.56 -15.30
CA GLU A 315 -14.03 -19.31 -15.81
C GLU A 315 -15.02 -19.56 -16.95
N LEU A 316 -14.64 -20.36 -17.95
CA LEU A 316 -15.53 -20.73 -19.05
C LEU A 316 -16.82 -21.43 -18.59
N ARG A 317 -16.71 -22.31 -17.58
CA ARG A 317 -17.89 -22.96 -16.97
C ARG A 317 -18.77 -21.96 -16.22
N MET A 318 -18.17 -21.04 -15.47
CA MET A 318 -18.87 -19.96 -14.77
C MET A 318 -19.61 -19.05 -15.75
N SER A 319 -18.97 -18.64 -16.84
CA SER A 319 -19.57 -17.87 -17.94
C SER A 319 -20.77 -18.57 -18.57
N ALA A 320 -20.76 -19.91 -18.62
CA ALA A 320 -21.87 -20.72 -19.09
C ALA A 320 -23.00 -20.94 -18.04
N GLY A 321 -22.91 -20.30 -16.86
CA GLY A 321 -23.86 -20.48 -15.76
C GLY A 321 -23.75 -21.85 -15.07
N ARG A 322 -22.59 -22.50 -15.12
CA ARG A 322 -22.36 -23.84 -14.55
C ARG A 322 -21.29 -23.80 -13.47
N ALA A 323 -21.66 -23.28 -12.30
CA ALA A 323 -20.76 -23.25 -11.16
C ALA A 323 -20.38 -24.66 -10.65
N PRO A 324 -19.22 -24.82 -10.00
CA PRO A 324 -18.85 -26.07 -9.35
C PRO A 324 -19.89 -26.47 -8.29
N ALA A 325 -20.29 -27.74 -8.25
CA ALA A 325 -21.27 -28.21 -7.27
C ALA A 325 -20.75 -28.04 -5.83
N GLY A 326 -21.62 -27.57 -4.93
CA GLY A 326 -21.26 -27.32 -3.52
C GLY A 326 -20.32 -26.13 -3.30
N SER A 327 -20.15 -25.27 -4.31
CA SER A 327 -19.36 -24.04 -4.18
C SER A 327 -20.25 -22.82 -3.88
N SER A 328 -19.68 -21.79 -3.26
CA SER A 328 -20.39 -20.53 -3.00
C SER A 328 -20.99 -19.91 -4.29
N PRO A 329 -20.30 -19.91 -5.44
CA PRO A 329 -20.94 -19.45 -6.68
C PRO A 329 -22.16 -20.26 -7.13
N ALA A 330 -22.23 -21.56 -6.82
CA ALA A 330 -23.41 -22.37 -7.13
C ALA A 330 -24.58 -22.04 -6.21
N GLU A 331 -24.32 -21.77 -4.92
CA GLU A 331 -25.33 -21.30 -3.97
C GLU A 331 -25.87 -19.92 -4.39
N GLN A 332 -24.99 -18.98 -4.73
CA GLN A 332 -25.36 -17.65 -5.23
C GLN A 332 -26.19 -17.72 -6.53
N GLN A 333 -25.88 -18.65 -7.43
CA GLN A 333 -26.68 -18.90 -8.64
C GLN A 333 -28.06 -19.49 -8.30
N ALA A 334 -28.13 -20.45 -7.37
CA ALA A 334 -29.39 -21.04 -6.94
C ALA A 334 -30.32 -20.03 -6.25
N GLU A 335 -29.75 -19.08 -5.51
CA GLU A 335 -30.47 -17.97 -4.88
C GLU A 335 -30.77 -16.80 -5.84
N GLY A 336 -30.26 -16.85 -7.08
CA GLY A 336 -30.45 -15.78 -8.06
C GLY A 336 -29.73 -14.47 -7.72
N LEU A 337 -28.70 -14.52 -6.86
CA LEU A 337 -27.89 -13.36 -6.47
C LEU A 337 -26.98 -12.90 -7.63
N ASN A 338 -26.49 -13.85 -8.41
CA ASN A 338 -25.59 -13.60 -9.53
C ASN A 338 -26.39 -13.56 -10.85
N ARG A 339 -26.50 -12.38 -11.44
CA ARG A 339 -27.17 -12.14 -12.73
C ARG A 339 -26.16 -11.81 -13.84
N ASP A 340 -24.96 -12.36 -13.73
CA ASP A 340 -23.77 -11.94 -14.46
C ASP A 340 -23.15 -13.07 -15.31
N ALA A 341 -23.78 -14.25 -15.40
CA ALA A 341 -23.32 -15.33 -16.29
C ALA A 341 -23.22 -14.82 -17.74
N THR A 342 -21.99 -14.60 -18.20
CA THR A 342 -21.70 -13.98 -19.49
C THR A 342 -20.42 -14.53 -20.08
N PHE A 343 -20.42 -14.71 -21.40
CA PHE A 343 -19.19 -14.92 -22.19
C PHE A 343 -18.50 -13.61 -22.57
N SER A 344 -19.11 -12.47 -22.26
CA SER A 344 -18.60 -11.13 -22.54
C SER A 344 -18.37 -10.35 -21.24
N PRO A 345 -17.37 -10.72 -20.41
CA PRO A 345 -17.12 -10.07 -19.12
C PRO A 345 -16.64 -8.61 -19.28
N LYS A 346 -16.24 -8.21 -20.48
CA LYS A 346 -15.79 -6.84 -20.79
C LYS A 346 -16.92 -5.83 -20.92
N THR A 347 -18.16 -6.27 -21.16
CA THR A 347 -19.33 -5.39 -21.28
C THR A 347 -19.75 -4.96 -19.88
N GLY A 348 -19.68 -3.66 -19.59
CA GLY A 348 -20.05 -3.13 -18.27
C GLY A 348 -21.55 -3.26 -17.99
N GLU A 349 -21.94 -3.38 -16.72
CA GLU A 349 -23.35 -3.47 -16.32
C GLU A 349 -24.20 -2.29 -16.81
N GLY A 350 -23.61 -1.07 -16.81
CA GLY A 350 -24.28 0.11 -17.33
C GLY A 350 -24.46 0.11 -18.86
N GLU A 351 -23.69 -0.69 -19.59
CA GLU A 351 -23.91 -0.91 -21.03
C GLU A 351 -25.02 -1.94 -21.24
N LYS A 352 -24.97 -3.07 -20.53
CA LYS A 352 -26.02 -4.11 -20.55
C LYS A 352 -27.40 -3.57 -20.19
N LEU A 353 -27.47 -2.61 -19.26
CA LEU A 353 -28.72 -1.95 -18.86
C LEU A 353 -29.26 -1.00 -19.93
N ARG A 354 -28.39 -0.43 -20.78
CA ARG A 354 -28.76 0.57 -21.79
C ARG A 354 -28.97 -0.01 -23.18
N SER A 355 -28.52 -1.25 -23.41
CA SER A 355 -28.84 -2.07 -24.60
C SER A 355 -30.18 -2.75 -24.44
#